data_AF-A0A520GKA6-F1
#
_entry.id   AF-A0A520GKA6-F1
#
_cell.length_a   1.000
_cell.length_b   1.000
_cell.length_c   1.000
_cell.angle_alpha   90.00
_cell.angle_beta   90.00
_cell.angle_gamma   90.00
#
_symmetry.space_group_name_H-M   'P 1'
#
loop_
_entity.id
_entity.type
_entity.pdbx_description
1 polymer ?
#
loop_
_entity_poly.entity_id
_entity_poly.type
_entity_poly.pdbx_seq_one_letter_code
_entity_poly.pdbx_strand_id
1 'polypeptide(L)'
;MIDVADDALPFIRSGKLHALAATGSRRVKSLPEVQTVAESGLRGFHVALWFGAAVRADTPPPVATRRTAINRMMLDPAFLGAIAAQSMQAQPLQSEGELRRYVERDGMRWGKVIREHNVRLDAPER
;
A
#
# COMPACT_ATOMS: atom_id res chain seq x y z
N MET A 1 6.00 14.61 7.97
CA MET A 1 6.59 13.40 7.36
C MET A 1 5.49 12.36 7.25
N ILE A 2 5.38 11.69 6.12
CA ILE A 2 4.51 10.51 5.94
C ILE A 2 5.45 9.31 5.96
N ASP A 3 5.10 8.29 6.74
CA ASP A 3 5.91 7.09 6.93
C ASP A 3 5.03 5.84 6.83
N VAL A 4 5.64 4.67 6.64
CA VAL A 4 4.95 3.39 6.64
C VAL A 4 4.79 2.90 8.08
N ALA A 5 3.64 2.30 8.39
CA ALA A 5 3.26 2.02 9.77
C ALA A 5 4.13 0.93 10.43
N ASP A 6 4.67 -0.01 9.66
CA ASP A 6 5.64 -1.01 10.13
C ASP A 6 6.90 -0.36 10.72
N ASP A 7 7.50 0.56 9.97
CA ASP A 7 8.74 1.23 10.35
C ASP A 7 8.53 2.23 11.50
N ALA A 8 7.39 2.93 11.51
CA ALA A 8 7.09 3.94 12.51
C ALA A 8 6.61 3.37 13.87
N LEU A 9 6.01 2.18 13.88
CA LEU A 9 5.32 1.64 15.07
C LEU A 9 6.21 1.53 16.32
N PRO A 10 7.48 1.06 16.26
CA PRO A 10 8.34 1.01 17.44
C PRO A 10 8.55 2.38 18.08
N PHE A 11 8.72 3.42 17.25
CA PHE A 11 8.96 4.79 17.72
C PHE A 11 7.70 5.47 18.23
N ILE A 12 6.53 5.14 17.66
CA ILE A 12 5.23 5.58 18.19
C ILE A 12 5.01 4.96 19.58
N ARG A 13 5.22 3.65 19.71
CA ARG A 13 5.07 2.93 20.99
C ARG A 13 6.07 3.40 22.05
N SER A 14 7.27 3.78 21.65
CA SER A 14 8.27 4.34 22.58
C SER A 14 8.04 5.81 22.90
N GLY A 15 6.99 6.45 22.36
CA GLY A 15 6.71 7.88 22.55
C GLY A 15 7.67 8.85 21.85
N LYS A 16 8.55 8.34 20.97
CA LYS A 16 9.50 9.16 20.19
C LYS A 16 8.85 9.81 18.98
N LEU A 17 7.79 9.19 18.45
CA LEU A 17 6.95 9.74 17.41
C LEU A 17 5.52 9.86 17.91
N HIS A 18 4.82 10.90 17.46
CA HIS A 18 3.41 11.09 17.69
C HIS A 18 2.65 10.96 16.36
N ALA A 19 1.83 9.93 16.23
CA ALA A 19 1.05 9.67 15.03
C ALA A 19 -0.18 10.59 14.98
N LEU A 20 -0.20 11.50 13.99
CA LEU A 20 -1.28 12.48 13.85
C LEU A 20 -2.51 11.91 13.12
N ALA A 21 -2.29 11.19 12.03
CA ALA A 21 -3.36 10.56 11.26
C ALA A 21 -2.81 9.42 10.39
N ALA A 22 -3.64 8.41 10.15
CA ALA A 22 -3.42 7.40 9.13
C ALA A 22 -3.88 7.91 7.75
N THR A 23 -3.10 7.66 6.70
CA THR A 23 -3.41 8.12 5.34
C THR A 23 -4.26 7.13 4.54
N GLY A 24 -4.40 5.89 5.02
CA GLY A 24 -5.26 4.87 4.44
C GLY A 24 -6.75 5.15 4.61
N SER A 25 -7.60 4.35 3.95
CA SER A 25 -9.07 4.48 4.03
C SER A 25 -9.64 3.95 5.36
N ARG A 26 -8.82 3.28 6.16
CA ARG A 26 -9.15 2.70 7.46
C ARG A 26 -8.00 2.97 8.43
N ARG A 27 -8.31 3.01 9.72
CA ARG A 27 -7.29 3.08 10.78
C ARG A 27 -6.35 1.88 10.72
N VAL A 28 -5.12 2.07 11.16
CA VAL A 28 -4.14 0.99 11.28
C VAL A 28 -4.54 0.15 12.48
N LYS A 29 -4.67 -1.18 12.32
CA LYS A 29 -5.15 -2.08 13.39
C LYS A 29 -4.29 -2.01 14.66
N SER A 30 -2.98 -1.77 14.51
CA SER A 30 -2.04 -1.64 15.62
C SER A 30 -2.05 -0.26 16.29
N LEU A 31 -2.77 0.71 15.74
CA LEU A 31 -2.94 2.09 16.21
C LEU A 31 -4.43 2.52 16.09
N PRO A 32 -5.37 1.82 16.73
CA PRO A 32 -6.81 2.07 16.57
C PRO A 32 -7.26 3.47 17.05
N GLU A 33 -6.49 4.10 17.94
CA GLU A 33 -6.70 5.45 18.43
C GLU A 33 -6.38 6.54 17.39
N VAL A 34 -5.48 6.24 16.44
CA VAL A 34 -5.07 7.19 15.39
C VAL A 34 -6.13 7.25 14.30
N GLN A 35 -6.76 8.42 14.17
CA GLN A 35 -7.78 8.66 13.16
C GLN A 35 -7.22 8.68 11.74
N THR A 36 -8.08 8.43 10.74
CA THR A 36 -7.67 8.65 9.35
C THR A 36 -7.72 10.14 8.98
N VAL A 37 -7.01 10.54 7.94
CA VAL A 37 -7.13 11.89 7.36
C VAL A 37 -8.58 12.15 6.90
N ALA A 38 -9.27 11.12 6.38
CA ALA A 38 -10.66 11.23 5.98
C ALA A 38 -11.61 11.49 7.16
N GLU A 39 -11.37 10.87 8.32
CA GLU A 39 -12.10 11.12 9.57
C GLU A 39 -11.81 12.52 10.14
N SER A 40 -10.66 13.11 9.79
CA SER A 40 -10.22 14.44 10.24
C SER A 40 -10.86 15.61 9.47
N GLY A 41 -11.75 15.33 8.51
CA GLY A 41 -12.48 16.34 7.74
C GLY A 41 -12.17 16.37 6.24
N LEU A 42 -11.14 15.66 5.79
CA LEU A 42 -10.76 15.56 4.37
C LEU A 42 -11.41 14.34 3.70
N ARG A 43 -12.73 14.37 3.54
CA ARG A 43 -13.50 13.26 2.95
C ARG A 43 -12.90 12.81 1.61
N GLY A 44 -12.79 11.51 1.42
CA GLY A 44 -12.23 10.90 0.20
C GLY A 44 -10.70 10.88 0.16
N PHE A 45 -10.00 11.40 1.17
CA PHE A 45 -8.55 11.27 1.26
C PHE A 45 -8.16 9.79 1.45
N HIS A 46 -7.30 9.31 0.56
CA HIS A 46 -6.76 7.95 0.63
C HIS A 46 -5.40 7.90 -0.05
N VAL A 47 -4.33 7.71 0.72
CA VAL A 47 -2.98 7.45 0.22
C VAL A 47 -2.43 6.28 1.02
N ALA A 48 -2.30 5.13 0.39
CA ALA A 48 -1.78 3.92 1.02
C ALA A 48 -0.68 3.33 0.14
N LEU A 49 0.40 2.90 0.78
CA LEU A 49 1.40 2.07 0.13
C LEU A 49 0.80 0.68 -0.09
N TRP A 50 1.03 0.11 -1.27
CA TRP A 50 0.57 -1.22 -1.63
C TRP A 50 1.73 -2.02 -2.22
N PHE A 51 1.66 -3.35 -2.07
CA PHE A 51 2.63 -4.29 -2.60
C PHE A 51 1.94 -5.22 -3.58
N GLY A 52 2.63 -5.59 -4.64
CA GLY A 52 2.13 -6.52 -5.65
C GLY A 52 3.26 -7.30 -6.32
N ALA A 53 2.90 -8.41 -6.93
CA ALA A 53 3.80 -9.21 -7.75
C ALA A 53 3.53 -8.95 -9.23
N ALA A 54 4.58 -8.73 -10.01
CA ALA A 54 4.53 -8.55 -11.45
C ALA A 54 5.47 -9.54 -12.15
N VAL A 55 5.18 -9.82 -13.40
CA VAL A 55 6.03 -10.59 -14.30
C VAL A 55 6.28 -9.77 -15.57
N ARG A 56 7.27 -10.16 -16.37
CA ARG A 56 7.50 -9.50 -17.65
C ARG A 56 6.32 -9.76 -18.59
N ALA A 57 6.02 -8.80 -19.47
CA ALA A 57 4.92 -8.90 -20.43
C ALA A 57 5.08 -10.11 -21.40
N ASP A 58 6.31 -10.53 -21.67
CA ASP A 58 6.66 -11.66 -22.54
C ASP A 58 6.79 -13.00 -21.80
N THR A 59 6.43 -13.06 -20.51
CA THR A 59 6.53 -14.30 -19.72
C THR A 59 5.60 -15.37 -20.31
N PRO A 60 6.12 -16.50 -20.84
CA PRO A 60 5.27 -17.54 -21.39
C PRO A 60 4.39 -18.17 -20.30
N PRO A 61 3.21 -18.72 -20.65
CA PRO A 61 2.43 -19.53 -19.72
C PRO A 61 3.32 -20.64 -19.12
N PRO A 62 3.38 -20.79 -17.78
CA PRO A 62 2.19 -20.86 -16.94
C PRO A 62 2.21 -19.85 -15.79
N VAL A 63 2.10 -18.56 -16.09
CA VAL A 63 1.86 -17.49 -15.10
C VAL A 63 0.67 -17.85 -14.17
N ALA A 64 -0.31 -18.60 -14.67
CA ALA A 64 -1.43 -19.14 -13.90
C ALA A 64 -1.01 -20.00 -12.69
N THR A 65 0.07 -20.78 -12.80
CA THR A 65 0.58 -21.60 -11.68
C THR A 65 1.18 -20.71 -10.60
N ARG A 66 1.94 -19.67 -10.99
CA ARG A 66 2.52 -18.70 -10.04
C ARG A 66 1.44 -17.88 -9.36
N ARG A 67 0.43 -17.43 -10.10
CA ARG A 67 -0.74 -16.73 -9.55
C ARG A 67 -1.48 -17.62 -8.54
N THR A 68 -1.70 -18.89 -8.87
CA THR A 68 -2.33 -19.85 -7.94
C THR A 68 -1.52 -20.01 -6.66
N ALA A 69 -0.19 -20.10 -6.75
CA ALA A 69 0.68 -20.18 -5.57
C ALA A 69 0.59 -18.92 -4.69
N ILE A 70 0.61 -17.72 -5.29
CA ILE A 70 0.44 -16.45 -4.56
C ILE A 70 -0.94 -16.39 -3.90
N ASN A 71 -2.00 -16.77 -4.60
CA ASN A 71 -3.35 -16.77 -4.04
C ASN A 71 -3.46 -17.72 -2.83
N ARG A 72 -2.80 -18.88 -2.88
CA ARG A 72 -2.75 -19.81 -1.74
C ARG A 72 -2.01 -19.21 -0.54
N MET A 73 -0.85 -18.58 -0.77
CA MET A 73 -0.09 -17.89 0.27
C MET A 73 -0.93 -16.78 0.93
N MET A 74 -1.70 -16.02 0.16
CA MET A 74 -2.58 -14.96 0.68
C MET A 74 -3.75 -15.49 1.53
N LEU A 75 -3.97 -16.81 1.57
CA LEU A 75 -4.95 -17.47 2.43
C LEU A 75 -4.29 -18.23 3.60
N ASP A 76 -2.95 -18.29 3.64
CA ASP A 76 -2.20 -18.99 4.67
C ASP A 76 -2.24 -18.21 5.99
N PRO A 77 -2.74 -18.81 7.10
CA PRO A 77 -2.82 -18.11 8.39
C PRO A 77 -1.47 -17.66 8.95
N ALA A 78 -0.39 -18.41 8.72
CA ALA A 78 0.94 -18.05 9.19
C ALA A 78 1.47 -16.83 8.41
N PHE A 79 1.27 -16.81 7.09
CA PHE A 79 1.60 -15.64 6.27
C PHE A 79 0.78 -14.41 6.71
N LEU A 80 -0.54 -14.56 6.85
CA LEU A 80 -1.43 -13.50 7.30
C LEU A 80 -1.06 -12.96 8.68
N GLY A 81 -0.67 -13.84 9.60
CA GLY A 81 -0.16 -13.47 10.93
C GLY A 81 1.15 -12.69 10.85
N ALA A 82 2.10 -13.13 10.02
CA ALA A 82 3.41 -12.50 9.87
C ALA A 82 3.33 -11.08 9.31
N ILE A 83 2.46 -10.84 8.30
CA ILE A 83 2.27 -9.48 7.76
C ILE A 83 1.46 -8.60 8.73
N ALA A 84 0.49 -9.17 9.46
CA ALA A 84 -0.28 -8.42 10.45
C ALA A 84 0.58 -7.96 11.64
N ALA A 85 1.58 -8.76 12.04
CA ALA A 85 2.57 -8.38 13.05
C ALA A 85 3.38 -7.12 12.65
N GLN A 86 3.51 -6.88 11.34
CA GLN A 86 4.14 -5.70 10.76
C GLN A 86 3.11 -4.61 10.40
N SER A 87 1.92 -4.61 10.99
CA SER A 87 0.85 -3.63 10.68
C SER A 87 0.37 -3.60 9.22
N MET A 88 0.77 -4.58 8.40
CA MET A 88 0.30 -4.71 7.03
C MET A 88 -1.07 -5.36 7.00
N GLN A 89 -1.80 -5.13 5.91
CA GLN A 89 -3.12 -5.70 5.70
C GLN A 89 -3.14 -6.46 4.37
N ALA A 90 -3.50 -7.74 4.43
CA ALA A 90 -3.80 -8.50 3.22
C ALA A 90 -4.92 -7.83 2.45
N GLN A 91 -4.70 -7.61 1.16
CA GLN A 91 -5.78 -7.27 0.25
C GLN A 91 -6.59 -8.52 -0.08
N PRO A 92 -7.91 -8.40 -0.33
CA PRO A 92 -8.70 -9.49 -0.89
C PRO A 92 -8.05 -10.04 -2.16
N LEU A 93 -8.27 -11.32 -2.45
CA LEU A 93 -7.80 -11.89 -3.71
C LEU A 93 -8.42 -11.13 -4.90
N GLN A 94 -7.57 -10.72 -5.83
CA GLN A 94 -7.97 -9.99 -7.02
C GLN A 94 -7.75 -10.85 -8.28
N SER A 95 -8.66 -10.70 -9.25
CA SER A 95 -8.43 -11.14 -10.61
C SER A 95 -7.31 -10.33 -11.26
N GLU A 96 -6.69 -10.88 -12.30
CA GLU A 96 -5.69 -10.16 -13.09
C GLU A 96 -6.25 -8.85 -13.66
N GLY A 97 -7.49 -8.87 -14.14
CA GLY A 97 -8.17 -7.67 -14.63
C GLY A 97 -8.38 -6.60 -13.55
N GLU A 98 -8.66 -7.00 -12.30
CA GLU A 98 -8.78 -6.07 -11.18
C GLU A 98 -7.44 -5.46 -10.78
N LEU A 99 -6.38 -6.26 -10.71
CA LEU A 99 -5.02 -5.78 -10.44
C LEU A 99 -4.55 -4.81 -11.52
N ARG A 100 -4.74 -5.17 -12.80
CA ARG A 100 -4.39 -4.29 -13.93
C ARG A 100 -5.10 -2.95 -13.83
N ARG A 101 -6.43 -2.96 -13.62
CA ARG A 101 -7.21 -1.73 -13.42
C ARG A 101 -6.77 -0.94 -12.20
N TYR A 102 -6.35 -1.60 -11.13
CA TYR A 102 -5.84 -0.93 -9.94
C TYR A 102 -4.55 -0.16 -10.25
N VAL A 103 -3.57 -0.82 -10.88
CA VAL A 103 -2.30 -0.22 -11.29
C VAL A 103 -2.51 0.94 -12.27
N GLU A 104 -3.37 0.75 -13.27
CA GLU A 104 -3.71 1.79 -14.25
C GLU A 104 -4.32 3.02 -13.57
N ARG A 105 -5.29 2.84 -12.67
CA ARG A 105 -5.93 3.95 -11.95
C ARG A 105 -4.96 4.68 -11.03
N ASP A 106 -4.13 3.93 -10.29
CA ASP A 106 -3.16 4.52 -9.37
C ASP A 106 -2.10 5.33 -10.15
N GLY A 107 -1.59 4.78 -11.26
CA GLY A 107 -0.67 5.47 -12.16
C GLY A 107 -1.28 6.73 -12.78
N MET A 108 -2.54 6.69 -13.22
CA MET A 108 -3.24 7.89 -13.73
C MET A 108 -3.38 8.96 -12.65
N ARG A 109 -3.77 8.56 -11.44
CA ARG A 109 -3.94 9.46 -10.29
C ARG A 109 -2.64 10.16 -9.93
N TRP A 110 -1.55 9.41 -9.74
CA TRP A 110 -0.26 9.98 -9.38
C TRP A 110 0.35 10.77 -10.53
N GLY A 111 0.19 10.31 -11.77
CA GLY A 111 0.61 11.07 -12.95
C GLY A 111 -0.09 12.44 -13.05
N LYS A 112 -1.37 12.53 -12.68
CA LYS A 112 -2.09 13.81 -12.60
C LYS A 112 -1.48 14.70 -11.53
N VAL A 113 -1.28 14.20 -10.30
CA VAL A 113 -0.66 14.95 -9.19
C VAL A 113 0.71 15.48 -9.58
N ILE A 114 1.57 14.62 -10.15
CA ILE A 114 2.92 15.00 -10.58
C ILE A 114 2.88 16.17 -11.58
N ARG A 115 2.02 16.09 -12.60
CA ARG A 115 1.90 17.14 -13.63
C ARG A 115 1.29 18.43 -13.08
N GLU A 116 0.22 18.35 -12.28
CA GLU A 116 -0.46 19.52 -11.72
C GLU A 116 0.43 20.31 -10.76
N HIS A 117 1.34 19.62 -10.07
CA HIS A 117 2.23 20.24 -9.08
C HIS A 117 3.69 20.39 -9.58
N ASN A 118 3.96 20.13 -10.86
CA ASN A 118 5.30 20.21 -11.46
C ASN A 118 6.36 19.47 -10.63
N VAL A 119 6.01 18.29 -10.10
CA VAL A 119 6.93 17.45 -9.33
C VAL A 119 7.97 16.87 -10.28
N ARG A 120 9.24 17.06 -9.97
CA ARG A 120 10.37 16.53 -10.73
C ARG A 120 11.17 15.61 -9.83
N LEU A 121 11.59 14.47 -10.37
CA LEU A 121 12.73 13.76 -9.79
C LEU A 121 13.96 14.62 -10.09
N ASP A 122 14.86 14.76 -9.13
CA ASP A 122 16.07 15.56 -9.28
C ASP A 122 16.78 15.16 -10.59
N ALA A 123 17.20 16.15 -11.38
CA ALA A 123 17.90 15.88 -12.62
C ALA A 123 19.24 15.19 -12.28
N PRO A 124 19.69 14.18 -13.05
CA PRO A 124 21.05 13.68 -12.86
C PRO A 124 22.00 14.85 -13.00
N GLU A 125 22.89 15.01 -12.01
CA GLU A 125 24.04 15.90 -12.13
C GLU A 125 24.75 15.56 -13.45
N ARG A 126 24.97 16.59 -14.28
CA ARG A 126 25.65 16.46 -15.57
C ARG A 126 27.14 16.25 -15.39
#